data_AF-A0A3N5UJT6-F1
#
_entry.id   AF-A0A3N5UJT6-F1
#
_cell.length_a   1.000
_cell.length_b   1.000
_cell.length_c   1.000
_cell.angle_alpha   90.00
_cell.angle_beta   90.00
_cell.angle_gamma   90.00
#
_symmetry.space_group_name_H-M   'P 1'
#
loop_
_entity.id
_entity.type
_entity.pdbx_description
1 polymer ?
#
loop_
_entity_poly.entity_id
_entity_poly.type
_entity_poly.pdbx_seq_one_letter_code
_entity_poly.pdbx_strand_id
1 'polypeptide(L)'
;MTPITIEVIAPTFQSLEMACPSCNLVFNTLGLNGKERQSCNEEYPEDWKEALRYLSNCISEISRLYRHRVRFEVIEAQSPLGLWKQIRHRVFKYPAFIVDGKKTYVGFDCGELGALIDERIKGESGP
;
A
#
# COMPACT_ATOMS: atom_id res chain seq x y z
N MET A 1 1.94 21.91 -4.69
CA MET A 1 2.16 20.60 -5.35
C MET A 1 1.04 19.68 -4.95
N THR A 2 0.41 19.02 -5.92
CA THR A 2 -0.52 17.92 -5.66
C THR A 2 0.29 16.69 -5.26
N PRO A 3 0.04 16.06 -4.10
CA PRO A 3 0.76 14.86 -3.71
C PRO A 3 0.45 13.73 -4.70
N ILE A 4 1.46 12.92 -5.01
CA ILE A 4 1.31 11.72 -5.82
C ILE A 4 0.53 10.69 -5.02
N THR A 5 -0.64 10.31 -5.52
CA THR A 5 -1.44 9.23 -4.91
C THR A 5 -0.84 7.88 -5.27
N ILE A 6 -0.58 7.06 -4.26
CA ILE A 6 -0.13 5.67 -4.40
C ILE A 6 -1.25 4.78 -3.87
N GLU A 7 -1.95 4.13 -4.77
CA GLU A 7 -3.05 3.22 -4.42
C GLU A 7 -2.48 1.81 -4.29
N VAL A 8 -2.64 1.21 -3.12
CA VAL A 8 -2.16 -0.13 -2.81
C VAL A 8 -3.34 -1.08 -2.84
N ILE A 9 -3.39 -1.95 -3.85
CA ILE A 9 -4.33 -3.06 -3.92
C ILE A 9 -3.71 -4.27 -3.25
N ALA A 10 -4.33 -4.70 -2.16
CA ALA A 10 -3.92 -5.87 -1.42
C ALA A 10 -5.15 -6.67 -0.94
N PRO A 11 -4.99 -7.98 -0.70
CA PRO A 11 -6.04 -8.81 -0.13
C PRO A 11 -6.49 -8.26 1.24
N THR A 12 -7.75 -8.56 1.60
CA THR A 12 -8.55 -7.95 2.67
C THR A 12 -7.77 -7.67 3.96
N PHE A 13 -7.94 -6.46 4.48
CA PHE A 13 -7.31 -6.01 5.73
C PHE A 13 -8.24 -6.13 6.94
N GLN A 14 -9.51 -6.55 6.75
CA GLN A 14 -10.43 -6.87 7.85
C GLN A 14 -9.86 -7.89 8.84
N SER A 15 -8.95 -8.75 8.42
CA SER A 15 -8.25 -9.67 9.33
C SER A 15 -6.94 -9.12 9.89
N LEU A 16 -6.52 -7.94 9.45
CA LEU A 16 -5.23 -7.33 9.78
C LEU A 16 -5.30 -6.28 10.88
N GLU A 17 -6.42 -5.58 11.02
CA GLU A 17 -6.68 -4.71 12.19
C GLU A 17 -6.64 -5.52 13.50
N MET A 18 -6.86 -6.84 13.43
CA MET A 18 -6.92 -7.76 14.56
C MET A 18 -5.59 -8.47 14.89
N ALA A 19 -4.56 -8.40 14.03
CA ALA A 19 -3.48 -9.40 14.01
C ALA A 19 -2.06 -8.93 14.38
N CYS A 20 -1.74 -7.63 14.46
CA CYS A 20 -0.37 -7.23 14.84
C CYS A 20 -0.24 -5.81 15.42
N PRO A 21 0.47 -5.63 16.57
CA PRO A 21 0.81 -4.30 17.10
C PRO A 21 1.55 -3.40 16.10
N SER A 22 2.31 -4.00 15.18
CA SER A 22 3.08 -3.31 14.14
C SER A 22 2.20 -2.72 13.04
N CYS A 23 1.13 -3.42 12.65
CA CYS A 23 0.23 -2.98 11.59
C CYS A 23 -0.60 -1.76 12.02
N ASN A 24 -0.93 -1.65 13.30
CA ASN A 24 -1.62 -0.49 13.88
C ASN A 24 -0.90 0.84 13.61
N LEU A 25 0.44 0.81 13.50
CA LEU A 25 1.21 2.01 13.18
C LEU A 25 0.99 2.45 11.72
N VAL A 26 0.94 1.48 10.80
CA VAL A 26 0.73 1.71 9.36
C VAL A 26 -0.68 2.21 9.09
N PHE A 27 -1.71 1.55 9.64
CA PHE A 27 -3.11 1.95 9.50
C PHE A 27 -3.37 3.36 10.04
N ASN A 28 -2.75 3.71 11.17
CA ASN A 28 -2.84 5.06 11.75
C ASN A 28 -2.17 6.12 10.84
N THR A 29 -1.03 5.82 10.21
CA THR A 29 -0.44 6.71 9.18
C THR A 29 -1.28 6.85 7.92
N LEU A 30 -2.14 5.88 7.62
CA LEU A 30 -3.01 5.85 6.44
C LEU A 30 -4.42 6.42 6.69
N GLY A 31 -4.73 6.83 7.93
CA GLY A 31 -6.04 7.38 8.30
C GLY A 31 -7.18 6.34 8.34
N LEU A 32 -6.84 5.06 8.38
CA LEU A 32 -7.78 3.95 8.47
C LEU A 32 -7.89 3.54 9.95
N ASN A 33 -8.74 4.22 10.71
CA ASN A 33 -8.96 3.92 12.13
C ASN A 33 -10.29 3.15 12.30
N GLY A 34 -10.24 1.81 12.26
CA GLY A 34 -11.31 0.93 12.72
C GLY A 34 -11.19 0.67 14.22
N LYS A 35 -12.28 0.94 14.97
CA LYS A 35 -12.40 0.51 16.37
C LYS A 35 -12.57 -1.01 16.41
N GLU A 36 -11.58 -1.75 16.90
CA GLU A 36 -11.76 -2.79 17.92
C GLU A 36 -10.43 -3.47 18.25
N ARG A 37 -10.01 -3.31 19.51
CA ARG A 37 -8.95 -4.12 20.14
C ARG A 37 -9.59 -5.41 20.64
N GLN A 38 -9.46 -6.51 19.91
CA GLN A 38 -9.61 -7.83 20.52
C GLN A 38 -8.83 -8.90 19.75
N SER A 39 -8.01 -9.66 20.51
CA SER A 39 -7.07 -10.70 20.11
C SER A 39 -7.50 -11.62 18.97
N CYS A 40 -6.57 -11.93 18.06
CA CYS A 40 -6.42 -13.26 17.44
C CYS A 40 -4.98 -13.42 16.91
N ASN A 41 -4.08 -13.93 17.76
CA ASN A 41 -2.72 -14.31 17.40
C ASN A 41 -2.68 -15.83 17.32
N GLU A 42 -2.80 -16.43 16.12
CA GLU A 42 -2.23 -17.77 15.79
C GLU A 42 -2.51 -18.28 14.36
N GLU A 43 -3.48 -17.73 13.61
CA GLU A 43 -4.01 -18.43 12.41
C GLU A 43 -3.65 -17.81 11.06
N TYR A 44 -2.52 -17.10 10.97
CA TYR A 44 -1.98 -16.63 9.69
C TYR A 44 -0.69 -17.36 9.33
N PRO A 45 -0.58 -17.93 8.12
CA PRO A 45 0.66 -18.51 7.61
C PRO A 45 1.84 -17.52 7.72
N GLU A 46 3.02 -18.01 8.07
CA GLU A 46 4.21 -17.15 8.31
C GLU A 46 4.59 -16.30 7.08
N ASP A 47 4.37 -16.84 5.88
CA ASP A 47 4.54 -16.14 4.60
C ASP A 47 3.66 -14.88 4.49
N TRP A 48 2.48 -14.87 5.11
CA TRP A 48 1.61 -13.68 5.11
C TRP A 48 2.12 -12.64 6.10
N LYS A 49 2.59 -13.07 7.28
CA LYS A 49 3.19 -12.16 8.27
C LYS A 49 4.43 -11.46 7.71
N GLU A 50 5.25 -12.19 6.96
CA GLU A 50 6.41 -11.61 6.27
C GLU A 50 6.00 -10.62 5.18
N ALA A 51 5.07 -10.99 4.30
CA ALA A 51 4.55 -10.11 3.25
C ALA A 51 4.05 -8.77 3.81
N LEU A 52 3.35 -8.81 4.95
CA LEU A 52 2.86 -7.62 5.63
C LEU A 52 3.96 -6.77 6.25
N ARG A 53 4.96 -7.42 6.85
CA ARG A 53 6.15 -6.73 7.38
C ARG A 53 6.88 -6.00 6.24
N TYR A 54 7.06 -6.66 5.10
CA TYR A 54 7.64 -6.04 3.91
C TYR A 54 6.83 -4.86 3.44
N LEU A 55 5.51 -5.01 3.29
CA LEU A 55 4.62 -3.93 2.85
C LEU A 55 4.63 -2.73 3.81
N SER A 56 4.57 -2.99 5.12
CA SER A 56 4.68 -1.98 6.19
C SER A 56 6.00 -1.21 6.10
N ASN A 57 7.12 -1.93 5.98
CA ASN A 57 8.44 -1.31 5.84
C ASN A 57 8.49 -0.45 4.58
N CYS A 58 7.96 -0.97 3.47
CA CYS A 58 7.91 -0.25 2.20
C CYS A 58 7.17 1.08 2.29
N ILE A 59 5.95 1.04 2.81
CA ILE A 59 5.12 2.24 2.97
C ILE A 59 5.81 3.23 3.91
N SER A 60 6.42 2.75 4.99
CA SER A 60 7.16 3.58 5.95
C SER A 60 8.38 4.24 5.32
N GLU A 61 9.18 3.49 4.55
CA GLU A 61 10.36 4.01 3.86
C GLU A 61 9.99 5.06 2.81
N ILE A 62 9.01 4.76 1.95
CA ILE A 62 8.54 5.71 0.93
C ILE A 62 7.91 6.95 1.59
N SER A 63 7.09 6.78 2.63
CA SER A 63 6.54 7.92 3.38
C SER A 63 7.64 8.77 4.02
N ARG A 64 8.72 8.15 4.51
CA ARG A 64 9.88 8.87 5.08
C ARG A 64 10.68 9.62 4.02
N LEU A 65 10.93 9.00 2.86
CA LEU A 65 11.72 9.57 1.76
C LEU A 65 10.99 10.74 1.07
N TYR A 66 9.69 10.56 0.79
CA TYR A 66 8.93 11.52 -0.02
C TYR A 66 8.00 12.43 0.80
N ARG A 67 7.78 12.12 2.09
CA ARG A 67 6.99 12.91 3.04
C ARG A 67 5.66 13.37 2.45
N HIS A 68 5.43 14.67 2.38
CA HIS A 68 4.20 15.30 1.90
C HIS A 68 4.01 15.24 0.38
N ARG A 69 4.96 14.65 -0.37
CA ARG A 69 4.85 14.49 -1.83
C ARG A 69 4.10 13.23 -2.23
N VAL A 70 3.85 12.32 -1.31
CA VAL A 70 3.12 11.07 -1.57
C VAL A 70 1.95 10.94 -0.60
N ARG A 71 0.87 10.34 -1.08
CA ARG A 71 -0.28 9.96 -0.26
C ARG A 71 -0.65 8.53 -0.61
N PHE A 72 -0.65 7.67 0.40
CA PHE A 72 -1.03 6.28 0.23
C PHE A 72 -2.53 6.10 0.45
N GLU A 73 -3.16 5.33 -0.42
CA GLU A 73 -4.53 4.86 -0.28
C GLU A 73 -4.52 3.34 -0.36
N VAL A 74 -5.08 2.65 0.63
CA VAL A 74 -5.16 1.20 0.60
C VAL A 74 -6.56 0.80 0.15
N ILE A 75 -6.61 -0.05 -0.87
CA ILE A 75 -7.85 -0.52 -1.50
C ILE A 75 -7.89 -2.03 -1.37
N GLU A 76 -8.95 -2.55 -0.77
CA GLU A 76 -9.14 -3.99 -0.67
C GLU A 76 -9.38 -4.58 -2.06
N ALA A 77 -8.63 -5.62 -2.41
CA ALA A 77 -8.76 -6.32 -3.69
C ALA A 77 -10.18 -6.86 -3.92
N GLN A 78 -10.84 -7.33 -2.85
CA GLN A 78 -12.20 -7.89 -2.93
C GLN A 78 -13.31 -6.83 -2.95
N SER A 79 -12.97 -5.54 -2.74
CA SER A 79 -13.95 -4.46 -2.85
C SER A 79 -14.34 -4.22 -4.31
N PRO A 80 -15.55 -3.71 -4.60
CA PRO A 80 -15.93 -3.32 -5.96
C PRO A 80 -14.94 -2.35 -6.62
N LEU A 81 -14.37 -1.43 -5.82
CA LEU A 81 -13.35 -0.49 -6.28
C LEU A 81 -12.03 -1.20 -6.62
N GLY A 82 -11.61 -2.14 -5.77
CA GLY A 82 -10.43 -2.99 -5.98
C GLY A 82 -10.55 -3.79 -7.27
N LEU A 83 -11.62 -4.58 -7.41
CA LEU A 83 -11.90 -5.38 -8.61
C LEU A 83 -11.89 -4.53 -9.88
N TRP A 84 -12.54 -3.36 -9.86
CA TRP A 84 -12.54 -2.45 -11.00
C TRP A 84 -11.12 -1.97 -11.36
N LYS A 85 -10.33 -1.55 -10.37
CA LYS A 85 -8.95 -1.12 -10.61
C LYS A 85 -8.06 -2.26 -11.09
N GLN A 86 -8.23 -3.47 -10.56
CA GLN A 86 -7.50 -4.65 -11.01
C GLN A 86 -7.72 -4.93 -12.49
N ILE A 87 -8.97 -4.87 -12.94
CA ILE A 87 -9.31 -5.04 -14.35
C ILE A 87 -8.74 -3.89 -15.20
N ARG A 88 -8.97 -2.64 -14.77
CA ARG A 88 -8.52 -1.43 -15.48
C ARG A 88 -7.00 -1.40 -15.66
N HIS A 89 -6.27 -1.75 -14.61
CA HIS A 89 -4.81 -1.68 -14.54
C HIS A 89 -4.13 -3.02 -14.84
N ARG A 90 -4.90 -4.08 -15.11
CA ARG A 90 -4.43 -5.45 -15.39
C ARG A 90 -3.52 -6.02 -14.29
N VAL A 91 -3.83 -5.71 -13.03
CA VAL A 91 -3.08 -6.18 -11.86
C VAL A 91 -3.86 -7.27 -11.12
N PHE A 92 -3.43 -8.52 -11.31
CA PHE A 92 -4.07 -9.71 -10.71
C PHE A 92 -3.18 -10.43 -9.69
N LYS A 93 -2.01 -9.85 -9.40
CA LYS A 93 -1.04 -10.31 -8.42
C LYS A 93 -0.90 -9.25 -7.35
N TYR A 94 -0.55 -9.66 -6.13
CA TYR A 94 -0.50 -8.78 -4.97
C TYR A 94 0.85 -8.87 -4.25
N PRO A 95 1.23 -7.82 -3.50
CA PRO A 95 0.60 -6.51 -3.49
C PRO A 95 0.81 -5.78 -4.82
N ALA A 96 -0.18 -4.99 -5.22
CA ALA A 96 -0.11 -4.15 -6.41
C ALA A 96 -0.19 -2.69 -6.02
N PHE A 97 0.63 -1.85 -6.64
CA PHE A 97 0.74 -0.43 -6.42
C PHE A 97 0.38 0.30 -7.71
N ILE A 98 -0.47 1.30 -7.62
CA ILE A 98 -0.85 2.17 -8.73
C ILE A 98 -0.39 3.58 -8.36
N VAL A 99 0.58 4.10 -9.11
CA VAL A 99 1.17 5.42 -8.92
C VAL A 99 0.46 6.42 -9.82
N ASP A 100 -0.22 7.39 -9.21
CA ASP A 100 -0.96 8.48 -9.86
C ASP A 100 -1.99 8.00 -10.91
N GLY A 101 -2.57 6.82 -10.70
CA GLY A 101 -3.49 6.20 -11.65
C GLY A 101 -2.88 5.87 -13.02
N LYS A 102 -1.55 5.91 -13.16
CA LYS A 102 -0.84 5.82 -14.45
C LYS A 102 0.08 4.62 -14.50
N LYS A 103 1.03 4.55 -13.56
CA LYS A 103 2.03 3.47 -13.51
C LYS A 103 1.62 2.42 -12.50
N THR A 104 2.00 1.18 -12.75
CA THR A 104 1.65 0.05 -11.91
C THR A 104 2.89 -0.74 -11.56
N TYR A 105 2.99 -1.17 -10.32
CA TYR A 105 4.04 -2.04 -9.82
C TYR A 105 3.42 -3.21 -9.07
N VAL A 106 4.00 -4.40 -9.19
CA VAL A 106 3.54 -5.59 -8.48
C VAL A 106 4.75 -6.26 -7.87
N GLY A 107 4.76 -6.41 -6.55
CA GLY A 107 5.85 -7.02 -5.82
C GLY A 107 6.15 -6.32 -4.50
N PHE A 108 7.25 -6.72 -3.86
CA PHE A 108 7.66 -6.26 -2.53
C PHE A 108 8.93 -5.38 -2.56
N ASP A 109 9.48 -5.09 -3.73
CA ASP A 109 10.68 -4.27 -3.88
C ASP A 109 10.35 -2.77 -3.81
N CYS A 110 10.74 -2.16 -2.69
CA CYS A 110 10.50 -0.75 -2.41
C CYS A 110 11.39 0.18 -3.23
N GLY A 111 12.55 -0.30 -3.70
CA GLY A 111 13.42 0.42 -4.60
C GLY A 111 12.76 0.63 -5.96
N GLU A 112 12.10 -0.41 -6.50
CA GLU A 112 11.35 -0.30 -7.76
C GLU A 112 10.16 0.67 -7.63
N LEU A 113 9.42 0.60 -6.52
CA LEU A 113 8.34 1.55 -6.24
C LEU A 113 8.88 2.99 -6.13
N GLY A 114 9.99 3.19 -5.42
CA GLY A 114 10.67 4.48 -5.30
C GLY A 114 11.10 5.05 -6.65
N ALA A 115 11.67 4.22 -7.53
CA ALA A 115 12.07 4.63 -8.88
C ALA A 115 10.88 5.15 -9.71
N LEU A 116 9.70 4.52 -9.59
CA LEU A 116 8.48 4.97 -10.27
C LEU A 116 7.98 6.32 -9.74
N ILE A 117 8.11 6.54 -8.43
CA ILE A 117 7.75 7.82 -7.80
C ILE A 117 8.73 8.90 -8.25
N ASP A 118 10.04 8.62 -8.22
CA ASP A 118 11.09 9.53 -8.70
C ASP A 118 10.87 9.97 -10.14
N GLU A 119 10.56 9.02 -11.02
CA GLU A 119 10.28 9.31 -12.42
C GLU A 119 9.05 10.22 -12.55
N ARG A 120 8.00 9.96 -11.76
CA ARG A 120 6.80 10.78 -11.77
C ARG A 120 7.06 12.20 -11.26
N ILE A 121 7.84 12.36 -10.19
CA ILE A 121 8.24 13.68 -9.64
C ILE A 121 9.09 14.45 -10.65
N LYS A 122 10.07 13.79 -11.29
CA LYS A 122 10.90 14.40 -12.33
C LYS A 122 10.06 14.83 -13.54
N GLY A 123 9.06 14.03 -13.93
CA GLY A 123 8.12 14.36 -14.99
C GLY A 123 7.20 15.55 -14.68
N GLU A 124 6.88 15.83 -13.41
CA GLU A 124 6.20 17.08 -13.02
C GLU A 124 7.11 18.30 -13.01
N SER A 125 8.44 18.07 -13.01
CA SER A 125 9.46 19.13 -12.98
C SER A 125 10.02 19.45 -14.37
N GLY A 126 9.40 18.94 -15.45
CA GLY A 126 9.76 19.24 -16.84
C GLY A 126 9.27 20.63 -17.29
N PRO A 127 9.98 21.26 -18.27
CA PRO A 127 10.04 22.71 -18.52
C PRO A 127 8.72 23.40 -18.86
#